data_AF-A0A7C1BBN5-F1
#
_entry.id   AF-A0A7C1BBN5-F1
#
_cell.length_a   1.000
_cell.length_b   1.000
_cell.length_c   1.000
_cell.angle_alpha   90.00
_cell.angle_beta   90.00
_cell.angle_gamma   90.00
#
_symmetry.space_group_name_H-M   'P 1'
#
loop_
_entity.id
_entity.type
_entity.pdbx_description
1 polymer ?
#
loop_
_entity_poly.entity_id
_entity_poly.type
_entity_poly.pdbx_seq_one_letter_code
_entity_poly.pdbx_strand_id
1 'polypeptide(L)'
;MSREEAKERIEELRREIRHHDYLYYVLNKPEISDAEYDKLMEELKELEEAYPEFITPDSPTQRVGGYPAEEFKTVTHTKPMLSLDSAFKEEDVLRFDERVKRELGVDSVEYVAEPKLDGLSVELVYEN
;
A
#
# COMPACT_ATOMS: atom_id res chain seq x y z
N MET A 1 14.99 6.25 32.98
CA MET A 1 14.96 4.81 32.74
C MET A 1 16.38 4.30 32.70
N SER A 2 16.68 3.17 33.33
CA SER A 2 17.97 2.50 33.18
C SER A 2 18.05 1.81 31.82
N ARG A 3 19.26 1.47 31.37
CA ARG A 3 19.46 0.78 30.09
C ARG A 3 18.77 -0.60 30.05
N GLU A 4 18.81 -1.32 31.17
CA GLU A 4 18.15 -2.63 31.32
C GLU A 4 16.62 -2.47 31.22
N GLU A 5 16.06 -1.49 31.93
CA GLU A 5 14.63 -1.17 31.90
C GLU A 5 14.16 -0.74 30.50
N ALA A 6 14.96 0.07 29.79
CA ALA A 6 14.66 0.49 28.43
C ALA A 6 14.64 -0.69 27.45
N LYS A 7 15.60 -1.61 27.58
CA LYS A 7 15.64 -2.82 26.77
C LYS A 7 14.42 -3.70 27.01
N GLU A 8 14.04 -3.92 28.27
CA GLU A 8 12.85 -4.70 28.62
C GLU A 8 11.56 -4.07 28.06
N ARG A 9 11.42 -2.74 28.19
CA ARG A 9 10.26 -2.01 27.67
C ARG A 9 10.19 -2.03 26.15
N ILE A 10 11.32 -1.86 25.45
CA ILE A 10 11.39 -1.95 23.99
C ILE A 10 10.92 -3.33 23.50
N GLU A 11 11.39 -4.41 24.14
CA GLU A 11 10.99 -5.77 23.76
C GLU A 11 9.51 -6.05 24.06
N GLU A 12 8.97 -5.47 25.14
CA GLU A 12 7.54 -5.52 25.43
C GLU A 12 6.72 -4.80 24.35
N LEU A 13 7.04 -3.55 24.05
CA LEU A 13 6.36 -2.75 23.02
C LEU A 13 6.41 -3.41 21.65
N ARG A 14 7.56 -3.96 21.26
CA ARG A 14 7.71 -4.72 20.00
C ARG A 14 6.75 -5.89 19.92
N ARG A 15 6.61 -6.65 21.02
CA ARG A 15 5.72 -7.81 21.09
C ARG A 15 4.24 -7.39 21.05
N GLU A 16 3.88 -6.34 21.79
CA GLU A 16 2.52 -5.80 21.84
C GLU A 16 2.10 -5.22 20.48
N ILE A 17 2.94 -4.41 19.86
CA ILE A 17 2.68 -3.84 18.53
C ILE A 17 2.56 -4.96 17.49
N ARG A 18 3.45 -5.95 17.48
CA ARG A 18 3.34 -7.10 16.54
C ARG A 18 2.06 -7.90 16.74
N HIS A 19 1.58 -8.02 17.97
CA HIS A 19 0.32 -8.68 18.26
C HIS A 19 -0.86 -7.90 17.67
N HIS A 20 -0.89 -6.57 17.87
CA HIS A 20 -1.93 -5.72 17.30
C HIS A 20 -1.84 -5.58 15.78
N ASP A 21 -0.64 -5.58 15.21
CA ASP A 21 -0.43 -5.67 13.75
C ASP A 21 -1.06 -6.94 13.19
N TYR A 22 -0.85 -8.09 13.83
CA TYR A 22 -1.45 -9.34 13.38
C TYR A 22 -2.98 -9.32 13.48
N LEU A 23 -3.52 -8.81 14.59
CA LEU A 23 -4.96 -8.66 14.77
C LEU A 23 -5.59 -7.73 13.72
N TYR A 24 -4.92 -6.62 13.41
CA TYR A 24 -5.39 -5.62 12.45
C TYR A 24 -5.25 -6.10 11.01
N TYR A 25 -4.05 -6.49 10.58
CA TYR A 25 -3.74 -6.79 9.18
C TYR A 25 -4.10 -8.22 8.75
N VAL A 26 -4.10 -9.19 9.66
CA VAL A 26 -4.35 -10.60 9.31
C VAL A 26 -5.73 -11.04 9.75
N LEU A 27 -6.09 -10.80 11.02
CA LEU A 27 -7.36 -11.32 11.55
C LEU A 27 -8.55 -10.38 11.32
N ASN A 28 -8.31 -9.12 10.91
CA ASN A 28 -9.30 -8.05 10.80
C ASN A 28 -10.19 -7.94 12.06
N LYS A 29 -9.55 -8.04 13.24
CA LYS A 29 -10.17 -8.02 14.57
C LYS A 29 -9.35 -7.14 15.52
N PRO A 30 -9.31 -5.82 15.32
CA PRO A 30 -8.58 -4.93 16.21
C PRO A 30 -9.14 -4.98 17.64
N GLU A 31 -8.24 -5.06 18.62
CA GLU A 31 -8.59 -5.06 20.05
C GLU A 31 -8.41 -3.68 20.69
N ILE A 32 -7.60 -2.82 20.07
CA ILE A 32 -7.33 -1.46 20.52
C ILE A 32 -7.67 -0.46 19.40
N SER A 33 -7.95 0.77 19.78
CA SER A 33 -8.18 1.88 18.84
C SER A 33 -6.87 2.35 18.19
N ASP A 34 -6.98 3.00 17.04
CA ASP A 34 -5.83 3.60 16.34
C ASP A 34 -5.04 4.55 17.26
N ALA A 35 -5.74 5.33 18.10
CA ALA A 35 -5.11 6.26 19.04
C ALA A 35 -4.35 5.56 20.19
N GLU A 36 -4.74 4.33 20.55
CA GLU A 36 -4.00 3.52 21.52
C GLU A 36 -2.77 2.87 20.85
N TYR A 37 -2.93 2.38 19.63
CA TYR A 37 -1.82 1.85 18.83
C TYR A 37 -0.74 2.91 18.57
N ASP A 38 -1.15 4.11 18.17
CA ASP A 38 -0.25 5.23 17.90
C ASP A 38 0.60 5.59 19.12
N LYS A 39 0.04 5.52 20.34
CA LYS A 39 0.78 5.75 21.58
C LYS A 39 1.85 4.70 21.83
N LEU A 40 1.56 3.43 21.58
CA LEU A 40 2.55 2.35 21.69
C LEU A 40 3.69 2.56 20.69
N MET A 41 3.35 2.93 19.46
CA MET A 41 4.32 3.19 18.40
C MET A 41 5.18 4.43 18.69
N GLU A 42 4.58 5.50 19.23
CA GLU A 42 5.29 6.72 19.64
C GLU A 42 6.26 6.43 20.79
N GLU A 43 5.81 5.70 21.82
CA GLU A 43 6.67 5.30 22.94
C GLU A 43 7.86 4.44 22.47
N LEU A 44 7.63 3.49 21.55
CA LEU A 44 8.70 2.67 20.98
C LEU A 44 9.72 3.53 20.21
N LYS A 45 9.25 4.50 19.42
CA LYS A 45 10.12 5.43 18.69
C LYS A 45 10.97 6.28 19.64
N GLU A 46 10.36 6.86 20.67
CA GLU A 46 11.07 7.67 21.67
C GLU A 46 12.17 6.86 22.38
N LEU A 47 11.88 5.61 22.75
CA LEU A 47 12.86 4.73 23.38
C LEU A 47 13.98 4.31 22.42
N GLU A 48 13.67 4.03 21.17
CA GLU A 48 14.68 3.70 20.16
C GLU A 48 15.55 4.91 19.76
N GLU A 49 15.00 6.12 19.77
CA GLU A 49 15.78 7.36 19.60
C GLU A 49 16.70 7.62 20.79
N ALA A 50 16.22 7.36 22.01
CA ALA A 50 17.01 7.53 23.23
C ALA A 50 18.10 6.44 23.39
N TYR A 51 17.87 5.25 22.86
CA TYR A 51 18.80 4.11 22.91
C TYR A 51 18.99 3.47 21.52
N PRO A 52 19.72 4.15 20.60
CA PRO A 52 19.85 3.71 19.21
C PRO A 52 20.49 2.32 19.04
N GLU A 53 21.25 1.83 20.02
CA GLU A 53 21.83 0.49 19.96
C GLU A 53 20.80 -0.64 19.98
N PHE A 54 19.57 -0.35 20.39
CA PHE A 54 18.49 -1.32 20.45
C PHE A 54 17.67 -1.36 19.17
N ILE A 55 17.86 -0.42 18.22
CA ILE A 55 17.19 -0.44 16.92
C ILE A 55 17.58 -1.72 16.18
N THR A 56 16.56 -2.47 15.75
CA THR A 56 16.73 -3.70 14.97
C THR A 56 16.04 -3.56 13.62
N PRO A 57 16.56 -4.18 12.54
CA PRO A 57 15.93 -4.12 11.23
C PRO A 57 14.49 -4.66 11.20
N ASP A 58 14.12 -5.53 12.15
CA ASP A 58 12.79 -6.13 12.29
C ASP A 58 11.88 -5.39 13.30
N SER A 59 12.33 -4.27 13.85
CA SER A 59 11.51 -3.42 14.73
C SER A 59 10.30 -2.86 13.98
N PRO A 60 9.11 -2.77 14.60
CA PRO A 60 7.94 -2.15 14.00
C PRO A 60 8.18 -0.72 13.48
N THR A 61 9.04 0.06 14.13
CA THR A 61 9.39 1.43 13.73
C THR A 61 10.14 1.52 12.40
N GLN A 62 10.80 0.43 11.99
CA GLN A 62 11.60 0.35 10.76
C GLN A 62 10.77 -0.12 9.55
N ARG A 63 9.52 -0.54 9.76
CA ARG A 63 8.65 -1.04 8.69
C ARG A 63 7.88 0.10 8.05
N VAL A 64 7.97 0.20 6.73
CA VAL A 64 7.12 1.09 5.92
C VAL A 64 5.98 0.24 5.37
N GLY A 65 4.87 0.16 6.10
CA GLY A 65 3.73 -0.71 5.76
C GLY A 65 3.82 -2.10 6.40
N GLY A 66 2.65 -2.66 6.74
CA GLY A 66 2.52 -3.96 7.41
C GLY A 66 2.96 -5.15 6.55
N TYR A 67 2.95 -6.35 7.13
CA TYR A 67 3.17 -7.57 6.37
C TYR A 67 2.09 -7.69 5.27
N PRO A 68 2.43 -8.06 4.02
CA PRO A 68 1.43 -8.53 3.08
C PRO A 68 0.70 -9.70 3.74
N ALA A 69 -0.62 -9.61 3.88
CA ALA A 69 -1.39 -10.71 4.44
C ALA A 69 -1.09 -11.99 3.63
N GLU A 70 -0.60 -13.04 4.29
CA GLU A 70 -0.31 -14.34 3.65
C GLU A 70 -1.56 -14.97 2.99
N GLU A 71 -2.74 -14.40 3.23
CA GLU A 71 -4.03 -14.85 2.70
C GLU A 71 -4.23 -14.54 1.21
N PHE A 72 -3.49 -13.58 0.64
CA PHE A 72 -3.63 -13.25 -0.78
C PHE A 72 -2.81 -14.19 -1.66
N LYS A 73 -3.47 -15.21 -2.18
CA LYS A 73 -2.89 -16.06 -3.22
C LYS A 73 -2.70 -15.26 -4.51
N THR A 74 -1.54 -15.38 -5.14
CA THR A 74 -1.33 -14.89 -6.50
C THR A 74 -2.29 -15.62 -7.43
N VAL A 75 -3.12 -14.87 -8.13
CA VAL A 75 -4.01 -15.37 -9.18
C VAL A 75 -3.56 -14.84 -10.53
N THR A 76 -3.74 -15.65 -11.57
CA THR A 76 -3.54 -15.19 -12.95
C THR A 76 -4.83 -14.55 -13.42
N HIS A 77 -4.74 -13.31 -13.91
CA HIS A 77 -5.88 -12.62 -14.50
C HIS A 77 -6.42 -13.38 -15.71
N THR A 78 -7.75 -13.37 -15.91
CA THR A 78 -8.38 -14.09 -17.04
C THR A 78 -7.97 -13.50 -18.39
N LYS A 79 -7.63 -12.20 -18.41
CA LYS A 79 -7.01 -11.48 -19.52
C LYS A 79 -5.93 -10.53 -18.98
N PRO A 80 -4.88 -10.21 -19.77
CA PRO A 80 -3.90 -9.21 -19.37
C PRO A 80 -4.57 -7.87 -19.06
N MET A 81 -4.32 -7.32 -17.88
CA MET A 81 -4.70 -5.95 -17.54
C MET A 81 -3.66 -5.01 -18.16
N LEU A 82 -4.05 -4.29 -19.22
CA LEU A 82 -3.17 -3.37 -19.94
C LEU A 82 -3.10 -2.01 -19.24
N SER A 83 -1.95 -1.35 -19.38
CA SER A 83 -1.78 0.06 -19.01
C SER A 83 -2.02 0.96 -20.23
N LEU A 84 -2.38 2.21 -19.96
CA LEU A 84 -2.53 3.25 -20.99
C LEU A 84 -1.28 4.11 -21.07
N ASP A 85 -0.95 4.56 -22.29
CA ASP A 85 0.04 5.62 -22.50
C ASP A 85 -0.47 6.94 -21.90
N SER A 86 0.44 7.77 -21.40
CA SER A 86 0.13 9.06 -20.82
C SER A 86 0.26 10.19 -21.86
N ALA A 87 -0.67 11.15 -21.81
CA ALA A 87 -0.62 12.39 -22.56
C ALA A 87 -0.69 13.56 -21.55
N PHE A 88 0.26 14.50 -21.65
CA PHE A 88 0.36 15.61 -20.68
C PHE A 88 0.11 16.97 -21.32
N LYS A 89 0.18 17.04 -22.64
CA LYS A 89 -0.05 18.25 -23.42
C LYS A 89 -1.09 18.00 -24.51
N GLU A 90 -1.69 19.07 -25.01
CA GLU A 90 -2.68 19.03 -26.09
C GLU A 90 -2.12 18.33 -27.34
N GLU A 91 -0.86 18.58 -27.68
CA GLU A 91 -0.23 18.00 -28.87
C GLU A 91 -0.04 16.47 -28.77
N ASP A 92 0.00 15.92 -27.56
CA ASP A 92 0.08 14.47 -27.35
C ASP A 92 -1.25 13.81 -27.71
N VAL A 93 -2.36 14.44 -27.32
CA VAL A 93 -3.73 13.97 -27.61
C VAL A 93 -4.04 14.10 -29.11
N LEU A 94 -3.63 15.21 -29.73
CA LEU A 94 -3.79 15.41 -31.19
C LEU A 94 -3.00 14.36 -31.99
N ARG A 95 -1.77 14.05 -31.58
CA ARG A 95 -0.97 12.98 -32.22
C ARG A 95 -1.58 11.60 -32.04
N PHE A 96 -2.21 11.34 -30.90
CA PHE A 96 -2.98 10.12 -30.68
C PHE A 96 -4.16 10.02 -31.66
N ASP A 97 -4.96 11.09 -31.79
CA ASP A 97 -6.08 11.16 -32.74
C ASP A 97 -5.63 10.96 -34.20
N GLU A 98 -4.57 11.65 -34.62
CA GLU A 98 -3.98 11.49 -35.96
C GLU A 98 -3.55 10.05 -36.25
N ARG A 99 -2.93 9.39 -35.27
CA ARG A 99 -2.52 7.98 -35.40
C ARG A 99 -3.72 7.06 -35.55
N VAL A 100 -4.76 7.24 -34.71
CA VAL A 100 -5.98 6.41 -34.76
C VAL A 100 -6.69 6.58 -36.10
N LYS A 101 -6.91 7.81 -36.56
CA LYS A 101 -7.53 8.10 -37.87
C LYS A 101 -6.77 7.46 -39.03
N ARG A 102 -5.44 7.59 -39.02
CA ARG A 102 -4.57 6.99 -40.04
C ARG A 102 -4.65 5.46 -40.05
N GLU A 103 -4.64 4.83 -38.89
CA GLU A 103 -4.68 3.36 -38.77
C GLU A 103 -6.05 2.78 -39.13
N LEU A 104 -7.12 3.51 -38.85
CA LEU A 104 -8.49 3.12 -39.22
C LEU A 104 -8.88 3.53 -40.65
N GLY A 105 -8.15 4.45 -41.28
CA GLY A 105 -8.47 4.97 -42.61
C GLY A 105 -9.73 5.84 -42.64
N VAL A 106 -9.98 6.60 -41.57
CA VAL A 106 -11.17 7.45 -41.41
C VAL A 106 -10.79 8.89 -41.07
N ASP A 107 -11.65 9.84 -41.44
CA ASP A 107 -11.40 11.27 -41.20
C ASP A 107 -11.87 11.74 -39.80
N SER A 108 -12.74 10.96 -39.15
CA SER A 108 -13.30 11.29 -37.83
C SER A 108 -13.52 10.04 -36.99
N VAL A 109 -13.34 10.19 -35.68
CA VAL A 109 -13.48 9.13 -34.67
C VAL A 109 -14.29 9.72 -33.51
N GLU A 110 -15.24 8.95 -33.00
CA GLU A 110 -15.96 9.28 -31.78
C GLU A 110 -15.21 8.71 -30.57
N TYR A 111 -15.01 9.52 -29.54
CA TYR A 111 -14.29 9.15 -28.32
C TYR A 111 -15.20 9.21 -27.11
N VAL A 112 -14.99 8.28 -26.18
CA VAL A 112 -15.54 8.34 -24.83
C VAL A 112 -14.46 8.90 -23.91
N ALA A 113 -14.81 9.92 -23.14
CA ALA A 113 -13.92 10.51 -22.14
C ALA A 113 -14.47 10.24 -20.74
N GLU A 114 -13.69 9.54 -19.92
CA GLU A 114 -14.04 9.20 -18.54
C GLU A 114 -12.98 9.78 -17.59
N PRO A 115 -13.37 10.21 -16.37
CA PRO A 115 -12.39 10.61 -15.36
C PRO A 115 -11.46 9.45 -15.03
N LYS A 116 -10.14 9.71 -15.06
CA LYS A 116 -9.17 8.72 -14.58
C LYS A 116 -9.25 8.64 -13.06
N LEU A 117 -9.75 7.52 -12.54
CA LEU A 117 -9.75 7.26 -11.11
C LEU A 117 -8.31 7.03 -10.63
N ASP A 118 -7.97 7.64 -9.50
CA ASP A 118 -6.70 7.43 -8.81
C ASP A 118 -6.92 6.38 -7.71
N GLY A 119 -6.51 5.15 -8.00
CA GLY A 119 -6.82 4.00 -7.16
C GLY A 119 -6.18 2.71 -7.68
N LEU A 120 -6.73 1.58 -7.24
CA LEU A 120 -6.26 0.24 -7.60
C LEU A 120 -7.12 -0.35 -8.72
N SER A 121 -6.46 -0.96 -9.71
CA SER A 121 -7.14 -1.76 -10.73
C SER A 121 -7.59 -3.10 -10.14
N VAL A 122 -8.85 -3.47 -10.37
CA VAL A 122 -9.43 -4.73 -9.86
C VAL A 122 -10.05 -5.55 -11.00
N GLU A 123 -9.98 -6.88 -10.90
CA GLU A 123 -10.70 -7.82 -11.76
C GLU A 123 -11.79 -8.52 -10.94
N LEU A 124 -13.02 -8.55 -11.46
CA LEU A 124 -14.15 -9.27 -10.87
C LEU A 124 -14.57 -10.39 -11.84
N VAL A 125 -14.42 -11.64 -11.42
CA VAL A 125 -14.80 -12.83 -12.20
C VAL A 125 -16.16 -13.35 -11.72
N TYR A 126 -17.09 -13.54 -12.64
CA TYR A 126 -18.46 -14.02 -12.36
C TYR A 126 -18.67 -15.38 -13.05
N GLU A 127 -19.19 -16.36 -12.30
CA GLU A 127 -19.58 -17.69 -12.78
C GLU A 127 -21.02 -17.98 -12.33
N ASN A 128 -21.78 -18.73 -13.14
CA ASN A 128 -23.19 -19.06 -12.87
C ASN A 128 -23.36 -20.23 -11.90
#